data_AF-A0A965YAD2-F1
#
_entry.id   AF-A0A965YAD2-F1
#
_cell.length_a   1.000
_cell.length_b   1.000
_cell.length_c   1.000
_cell.angle_alpha   90.00
_cell.angle_beta   90.00
_cell.angle_gamma   90.00
#
_symmetry.space_group_name_H-M   'P 1'
#
loop_
_entity.id
_entity.type
_entity.pdbx_description
1 polymer ?
#
loop_
_entity_poly.entity_id
_entity_poly.type
_entity_poly.pdbx_seq_one_letter_code
_entity_poly.pdbx_strand_id
1 'polypeptide(L)'
;MENFGVNFLDNFGRLVKKVTIDGVNQYYYMGVDAQGFIKTDNNGEYIIIGDEKRYWKGNKVVVPTKLLLLNDFSICILKPDAKSPELRNEIFSVLNSDFQLIFSKKISITAENVFCLYPYFFTKSWERALVDYLTEDQSDLLLVSGSDVVRRLMEFRNYIRVKYYDSNRKHCIYNLIHSADNKEEAIREALIFLDNKKLINLVGFKK
;
A
#
# COMPACT_ATOMS: atom_id res chain seq x y z
N MET A 1 -27.18 17.92 -17.69
CA MET A 1 -26.05 17.70 -18.62
C MET A 1 -24.80 17.62 -17.77
N GLU A 2 -24.13 16.47 -17.76
CA GLU A 2 -22.94 16.26 -16.92
C GLU A 2 -21.72 16.92 -17.59
N ASN A 3 -21.05 17.82 -16.87
CA ASN A 3 -19.77 18.36 -17.30
C ASN A 3 -18.66 17.80 -16.42
N PHE A 4 -17.65 17.24 -17.08
CA PHE A 4 -16.59 16.47 -16.48
C PHE A 4 -15.30 17.31 -16.47
N GLY A 5 -14.85 17.73 -15.28
CA GLY A 5 -13.61 18.50 -15.11
C GLY A 5 -12.33 17.66 -15.30
N VAL A 6 -11.19 18.30 -15.11
CA VAL A 6 -9.85 17.66 -15.15
C VAL A 6 -9.61 16.87 -13.86
N ASN A 7 -8.85 15.78 -13.95
CA ASN A 7 -8.43 15.00 -12.77
C ASN A 7 -7.37 15.78 -11.98
N PHE A 8 -7.46 15.75 -10.65
CA PHE A 8 -6.48 16.37 -9.75
C PHE A 8 -6.36 15.59 -8.44
N LEU A 9 -5.32 15.87 -7.66
CA LEU A 9 -5.17 15.34 -6.30
C LEU A 9 -5.81 16.31 -5.30
N ASP A 10 -6.67 15.80 -4.42
CA ASP A 10 -7.24 16.62 -3.33
C ASP A 10 -6.30 16.73 -2.11
N ASN A 11 -6.78 17.38 -1.06
CA ASN A 11 -6.02 17.60 0.17
C ASN A 11 -5.63 16.31 0.93
N PHE A 12 -6.28 15.18 0.61
CA PHE A 12 -5.94 13.87 1.15
C PHE A 12 -5.04 13.06 0.21
N GLY A 13 -4.60 13.66 -0.90
CA GLY A 13 -3.78 13.00 -1.92
C GLY A 13 -4.55 11.97 -2.74
N ARG A 14 -5.88 12.08 -2.80
CA ARG A 14 -6.77 11.21 -3.59
C ARG A 14 -6.90 11.73 -5.00
N LEU A 15 -6.85 10.83 -5.98
CA LEU A 15 -7.19 11.18 -7.36
C LEU A 15 -8.70 11.40 -7.46
N VAL A 16 -9.11 12.63 -7.75
CA VAL A 16 -10.51 13.03 -7.85
C VAL A 16 -10.77 13.82 -9.12
N LYS A 17 -12.04 13.90 -9.50
CA LYS A 17 -12.55 14.69 -10.61
C LYS A 17 -13.72 15.54 -10.12
N LYS A 18 -13.74 16.83 -10.50
CA LYS A 18 -14.89 17.69 -10.23
C LYS A 18 -15.94 17.47 -11.31
N VAL A 19 -17.17 17.16 -10.91
CA VAL A 19 -18.30 16.89 -11.81
C VAL A 19 -19.46 17.79 -11.42
N THR A 20 -20.11 18.42 -12.41
CA THR A 20 -21.32 19.21 -12.17
C THR A 20 -22.55 18.41 -12.57
N ILE A 21 -23.45 18.16 -11.62
CA ILE A 21 -24.72 17.44 -11.80
C ILE A 21 -25.84 18.36 -11.31
N ASP A 22 -26.79 18.67 -12.19
CA ASP A 22 -27.92 19.55 -11.90
C ASP A 22 -27.53 20.90 -11.26
N GLY A 23 -26.42 21.48 -11.73
CA GLY A 23 -25.87 22.74 -11.22
C GLY A 23 -25.07 22.62 -9.92
N VAL A 24 -25.01 21.43 -9.31
CA VAL A 24 -24.27 21.17 -8.07
C VAL A 24 -22.90 20.56 -8.41
N ASN A 25 -21.84 21.14 -7.84
CA ASN A 25 -20.50 20.60 -7.94
C ASN A 25 -20.31 19.45 -6.94
N GLN A 26 -19.88 18.30 -7.46
CA GLN A 26 -19.56 17.10 -6.67
C GLN A 26 -18.14 16.64 -7.00
N TYR A 27 -17.51 15.92 -6.07
CA TYR A 27 -16.23 15.27 -6.29
C TYR A 27 -16.44 13.78 -6.56
N TYR A 28 -15.82 13.28 -7.60
CA TYR A 28 -15.82 11.88 -7.99
C TYR A 28 -14.43 11.29 -7.75
N TYR A 29 -14.34 10.32 -6.84
CA TYR A 29 -13.11 9.59 -6.55
C TYR A 29 -12.76 8.63 -7.69
N MET A 30 -11.50 8.60 -8.07
CA MET A 30 -10.94 7.77 -9.14
C MET A 30 -9.79 6.90 -8.62
N GLY A 31 -10.05 6.13 -7.58
CA GLY A 31 -9.08 5.21 -7.00
C GLY A 31 -8.81 3.97 -7.85
N VAL A 32 -7.70 3.31 -7.51
CA VAL A 32 -7.38 1.96 -8.01
C VAL A 32 -8.26 0.88 -7.36
N ASP A 33 -8.80 1.16 -6.18
CA ASP A 33 -9.62 0.26 -5.36
C ASP A 33 -11.12 0.37 -5.69
N ALA A 34 -11.58 1.57 -6.01
CA ALA A 34 -12.97 1.89 -6.25
C ALA A 34 -13.11 3.27 -6.90
N GLN A 35 -14.29 3.53 -7.48
CA GLN A 35 -14.62 4.83 -8.06
C GLN A 35 -16.06 5.20 -7.70
N GLY A 36 -16.30 6.47 -7.37
CA GLY A 36 -17.63 6.91 -6.97
C GLY A 36 -17.68 8.35 -6.47
N PHE A 37 -18.90 8.90 -6.39
CA PHE A 37 -19.10 10.23 -5.81
C PHE A 37 -18.80 10.21 -4.31
N ILE A 38 -17.95 11.15 -3.89
CA ILE A 38 -17.64 11.37 -2.48
C ILE A 38 -18.84 12.06 -1.84
N LYS A 39 -19.36 11.42 -0.80
CA LYS A 39 -20.45 11.89 0.05
C LYS A 39 -19.96 11.99 1.47
N THR A 40 -20.70 12.68 2.33
CA THR A 40 -20.35 12.85 3.75
C THR A 40 -21.55 12.50 4.61
N ASP A 41 -21.32 11.77 5.70
CA ASP A 41 -22.28 11.60 6.80
C ASP A 41 -21.57 11.71 8.16
N ASN A 42 -22.27 11.37 9.24
CA ASN A 42 -21.74 11.47 10.61
C ASN A 42 -20.50 10.61 10.87
N ASN A 43 -20.18 9.62 10.01
CA ASN A 43 -18.99 8.77 10.13
C ASN A 43 -17.82 9.25 9.25
N GLY A 44 -18.00 10.32 8.48
CA GLY A 44 -16.99 10.89 7.58
C GLY A 44 -17.33 10.77 6.10
N GLU A 45 -16.30 10.88 5.26
CA GLU A 45 -16.44 10.77 3.80
C GLU A 45 -16.56 9.32 3.36
N TYR A 46 -17.46 9.07 2.41
CA TYR A 46 -17.72 7.74 1.86
C TYR A 46 -18.05 7.80 0.36
N ILE A 47 -17.88 6.66 -0.30
CA ILE A 47 -18.39 6.38 -1.65
C ILE A 47 -19.36 5.21 -1.59
N ILE A 48 -20.22 5.08 -2.60
CA ILE A 48 -21.14 3.94 -2.74
C ILE A 48 -20.65 3.08 -3.89
N ILE A 49 -20.42 1.78 -3.62
CA ILE A 49 -20.01 0.79 -4.62
C ILE A 49 -21.01 -0.37 -4.54
N GLY A 50 -21.83 -0.54 -5.56
CA GLY A 50 -23.01 -1.42 -5.46
C GLY A 50 -23.93 -0.91 -4.36
N ASP A 51 -24.27 -1.79 -3.41
CA ASP A 51 -25.13 -1.47 -2.27
C ASP A 51 -24.34 -1.14 -0.98
N GLU A 52 -23.00 -1.05 -1.07
CA GLU A 52 -22.14 -0.84 0.09
C GLU A 52 -21.62 0.59 0.19
N LYS A 53 -21.72 1.17 1.40
CA LYS A 53 -20.96 2.36 1.77
C LYS A 53 -19.53 1.97 2.13
N ARG A 54 -18.57 2.62 1.49
CA ARG A 54 -17.14 2.50 1.81
C ARG A 54 -16.62 3.82 2.33
N TYR A 55 -15.95 3.83 3.48
CA TYR A 55 -15.52 5.06 4.15
C TYR A 55 -14.02 5.29 3.97
N TRP A 56 -13.64 6.54 3.80
CA TRP A 56 -12.23 6.94 3.74
C TRP A 56 -11.59 6.78 5.12
N LYS A 57 -10.50 6.02 5.18
CA LYS A 57 -9.69 5.87 6.40
C LYS A 57 -8.23 6.28 6.22
N GLY A 58 -7.84 6.59 4.98
CA GLY A 58 -6.45 6.77 4.62
C GLY A 58 -5.80 8.04 5.17
N ASN A 59 -4.57 7.88 5.66
CA ASN A 59 -3.65 9.00 5.90
C ASN A 59 -2.46 8.84 4.95
N LYS A 60 -2.51 9.51 3.80
CA LYS A 60 -1.43 9.37 2.80
C LYS A 60 -0.19 10.11 3.29
N VAL A 61 0.89 9.37 3.53
CA VAL A 61 2.20 9.96 3.81
C VAL A 61 2.66 10.76 2.60
N VAL A 62 3.04 12.02 2.81
CA VAL A 62 3.55 12.89 1.74
C VAL A 62 5.01 12.55 1.48
N VAL A 63 5.35 12.24 0.23
CA VAL A 63 6.73 11.95 -0.19
C VAL A 63 7.44 13.27 -0.48
N PRO A 64 8.51 13.63 0.26
CA PRO A 64 9.32 14.80 -0.07
C PRO A 64 9.99 14.63 -1.43
N THR A 65 9.89 15.64 -2.31
CA THR A 65 10.42 15.59 -3.69
C THR A 65 11.89 15.16 -3.76
N LYS A 66 12.71 15.56 -2.78
CA LYS A 66 14.13 15.20 -2.71
C LYS A 66 14.34 13.67 -2.62
N LEU A 67 13.41 12.93 -2.01
CA LEU A 67 13.53 11.47 -1.88
C LEU A 67 13.29 10.73 -3.20
N LEU A 68 12.68 11.36 -4.21
CA LEU A 68 12.55 10.77 -5.54
C LEU A 68 13.92 10.53 -6.23
N LEU A 69 14.96 11.23 -5.74
CA LEU A 69 16.35 11.12 -6.21
C LEU A 69 17.15 9.99 -5.54
N LEU A 70 16.54 9.24 -4.61
CA LEU A 70 17.20 8.08 -3.99
C LEU A 70 17.57 7.03 -5.05
N ASN A 71 18.61 6.23 -4.77
CA ASN A 71 18.94 5.03 -5.54
C ASN A 71 17.73 4.11 -5.63
N ASP A 72 17.69 3.24 -6.63
CA ASP A 72 16.54 2.37 -6.82
C ASP A 72 16.48 1.29 -5.74
N PHE A 73 15.38 1.31 -5.00
CA PHE A 73 15.06 0.35 -3.94
C PHE A 73 13.55 0.07 -3.98
N SER A 74 13.13 -0.99 -3.30
CA SER A 74 11.74 -1.22 -2.98
C SER A 74 11.60 -1.73 -1.55
N ILE A 75 10.39 -1.57 -1.01
CA ILE A 75 9.97 -2.17 0.24
C ILE A 75 9.34 -3.54 -0.03
N CYS A 76 9.64 -4.49 0.86
CA CYS A 76 8.99 -5.79 0.95
C CYS A 76 8.56 -5.99 2.41
N ILE A 77 7.31 -6.37 2.65
CA ILE A 77 6.83 -6.73 4.00
C ILE A 77 6.41 -8.19 3.97
N LEU A 78 7.07 -9.03 4.76
CA LEU A 78 6.60 -10.39 5.03
C LEU A 78 5.53 -10.30 6.13
N LYS A 79 4.31 -10.66 5.76
CA LYS A 79 3.12 -10.53 6.59
C LYS A 79 3.03 -11.63 7.66
N PRO A 80 2.11 -11.51 8.64
CA PRO A 80 1.98 -12.48 9.72
C PRO A 80 1.72 -13.93 9.26
N ASP A 81 1.16 -14.18 8.08
CA ASP A 81 0.96 -15.54 7.58
C ASP A 81 2.25 -16.19 7.02
N ALA A 82 3.35 -15.44 6.87
CA ALA A 82 4.66 -15.94 6.44
C ALA A 82 5.53 -16.44 7.62
N LYS A 83 4.91 -17.06 8.63
CA LYS A 83 5.54 -17.41 9.92
C LYS A 83 6.38 -18.67 9.93
N SER A 84 6.09 -19.67 9.10
CA SER A 84 6.84 -20.93 9.21
C SER A 84 8.31 -20.68 8.87
N PRO A 85 9.26 -21.15 9.71
CA PRO A 85 10.68 -20.97 9.47
C PRO A 85 11.09 -21.44 8.06
N GLU A 86 10.50 -22.52 7.58
CA GLU A 86 10.75 -23.09 6.27
C GLU A 86 10.32 -22.13 5.15
N LEU A 87 9.09 -21.61 5.21
CA LEU A 87 8.56 -20.67 4.22
C LEU A 87 9.33 -19.35 4.23
N ARG A 88 9.66 -18.86 5.42
CA ARG A 88 10.45 -17.65 5.59
C ARG A 88 11.84 -17.84 4.99
N ASN A 89 12.53 -18.93 5.30
CA ASN A 89 13.85 -19.23 4.74
C ASN A 89 13.81 -19.36 3.22
N GLU A 90 12.76 -19.98 2.67
CA GLU A 90 12.58 -20.09 1.22
C GLU A 90 12.40 -18.71 0.57
N ILE A 91 11.54 -17.86 1.13
CA ILE A 91 11.32 -16.49 0.65
C ILE A 91 12.62 -15.68 0.72
N PHE A 92 13.35 -15.75 1.84
CA PHE A 92 14.63 -15.05 1.99
C PHE A 92 15.69 -15.57 1.03
N SER A 93 15.73 -16.86 0.74
CA SER A 93 16.66 -17.45 -0.23
C SER A 93 16.45 -16.84 -1.62
N VAL A 94 15.19 -16.78 -2.09
CA VAL A 94 14.86 -16.19 -3.39
C VAL A 94 15.12 -14.67 -3.40
N LEU A 95 14.76 -13.97 -2.32
CA LEU A 95 15.05 -12.53 -2.22
C LEU A 95 16.56 -12.24 -2.29
N ASN A 96 17.39 -13.05 -1.62
CA ASN A 96 18.83 -12.85 -1.59
C ASN A 96 19.53 -13.24 -2.90
N SER A 97 18.94 -14.11 -3.73
CA SER A 97 19.49 -14.43 -5.05
C SER A 97 19.22 -13.34 -6.08
N ASP A 98 18.08 -12.66 -5.97
CA ASP A 98 17.62 -11.69 -6.98
C ASP A 98 17.88 -10.23 -6.61
N PHE A 99 18.04 -9.94 -5.32
CA PHE A 99 18.14 -8.59 -4.79
C PHE A 99 19.24 -8.48 -3.73
N GLN A 100 19.75 -7.26 -3.56
CA GLN A 100 20.58 -6.91 -2.43
C GLN A 100 19.72 -6.43 -1.27
N LEU A 101 19.74 -7.16 -0.15
CA LEU A 101 19.08 -6.74 1.09
C LEU A 101 19.85 -5.56 1.73
N ILE A 102 19.18 -4.41 1.84
CA ILE A 102 19.74 -3.17 2.42
C ILE A 102 19.42 -3.07 3.91
N PHE A 103 18.22 -3.50 4.28
CA PHE A 103 17.68 -3.35 5.63
C PHE A 103 16.68 -4.45 5.93
N SER A 104 16.68 -4.92 7.18
CA SER A 104 15.68 -5.84 7.71
C SER A 104 15.38 -5.51 9.16
N LYS A 105 14.10 -5.51 9.52
CA LYS A 105 13.63 -5.30 10.90
C LYS A 105 12.28 -5.97 11.12
N LYS A 106 12.11 -6.64 12.26
CA LYS A 106 10.79 -7.05 12.74
C LYS A 106 9.99 -5.83 13.19
N ILE A 107 8.76 -5.71 12.72
CA ILE A 107 7.86 -4.61 13.04
C ILE A 107 6.52 -5.14 13.55
N SER A 108 5.94 -4.44 14.51
CA SER A 108 4.53 -4.58 14.87
C SER A 108 3.77 -3.49 14.13
N ILE A 109 2.90 -3.87 13.20
CA ILE A 109 2.09 -2.93 12.43
C ILE A 109 0.94 -2.46 13.33
N THR A 110 0.70 -1.14 13.41
CA THR A 110 -0.47 -0.59 14.09
C THR A 110 -1.63 -0.37 13.12
N ALA A 111 -2.85 -0.19 13.62
CA ALA A 111 -3.99 0.17 12.77
C ALA A 111 -3.74 1.47 11.96
N GLU A 112 -3.06 2.44 12.56
CA GLU A 112 -2.65 3.66 11.85
C GLU A 112 -1.69 3.35 10.69
N ASN A 113 -0.70 2.47 10.90
CA ASN A 113 0.18 2.03 9.82
C ASN A 113 -0.60 1.32 8.70
N VAL A 114 -1.63 0.53 9.04
CA VAL A 114 -2.51 -0.11 8.03
C VAL A 114 -3.19 0.95 7.16
N PHE A 115 -3.76 2.00 7.77
CA PHE A 115 -4.42 3.06 7.02
C PHE A 115 -3.47 3.97 6.24
N CYS A 116 -2.22 4.08 6.67
CA CYS A 116 -1.17 4.70 5.88
C CYS A 116 -0.76 3.80 4.70
N LEU A 117 -0.64 2.48 4.89
CA LEU A 117 -0.27 1.53 3.84
C LEU A 117 -1.35 1.43 2.76
N TYR A 118 -2.60 1.37 3.19
CA TYR A 118 -3.78 1.22 2.33
C TYR A 118 -4.70 2.43 2.50
N PRO A 119 -4.38 3.59 1.91
CA PRO A 119 -5.20 4.79 2.05
C PRO A 119 -6.39 4.74 1.08
N TYR A 120 -7.38 3.90 1.38
CA TYR A 120 -8.49 3.60 0.48
C TYR A 120 -9.86 3.80 1.14
N PHE A 121 -10.93 3.63 0.34
CA PHE A 121 -12.30 3.57 0.84
C PHE A 121 -12.65 2.12 1.20
N PHE A 122 -12.87 1.85 2.49
CA PHE A 122 -13.13 0.50 2.98
C PHE A 122 -14.58 0.27 3.34
N THR A 123 -15.07 -0.95 3.06
CA THR A 123 -16.22 -1.47 3.79
C THR A 123 -15.80 -1.75 5.24
N LYS A 124 -16.74 -1.68 6.19
CA LYS A 124 -16.43 -1.98 7.61
C LYS A 124 -15.89 -3.40 7.82
N SER A 125 -16.39 -4.38 7.06
CA SER A 125 -15.96 -5.77 7.15
C SER A 125 -14.52 -5.94 6.65
N TRP A 126 -14.19 -5.32 5.52
CA TRP A 126 -12.86 -5.42 4.94
C TRP A 126 -11.82 -4.64 5.77
N GLU A 127 -12.19 -3.45 6.26
CA GLU A 127 -11.39 -2.66 7.21
C GLU A 127 -10.99 -3.52 8.41
N ARG A 128 -11.98 -4.12 9.07
CA ARG A 128 -11.76 -4.96 10.24
C ARG A 128 -10.88 -6.16 9.91
N ALA A 129 -11.18 -6.88 8.83
CA ALA A 129 -10.40 -8.06 8.45
C ALA A 129 -8.94 -7.72 8.17
N LEU A 130 -8.66 -6.62 7.46
CA LEU A 130 -7.30 -6.18 7.17
C LEU A 130 -6.55 -5.75 8.43
N VAL A 131 -7.18 -4.95 9.28
CA VAL A 131 -6.57 -4.47 10.52
C VAL A 131 -6.31 -5.64 11.47
N ASP A 132 -7.31 -6.49 11.72
CA ASP A 132 -7.16 -7.64 12.60
C ASP A 132 -6.00 -8.52 12.11
N TYR A 133 -5.95 -8.85 10.81
CA TYR A 133 -4.88 -9.67 10.24
C TYR A 133 -3.49 -9.04 10.33
N LEU A 134 -3.31 -7.78 9.92
CA LEU A 134 -1.97 -7.17 9.90
C LEU A 134 -1.44 -6.83 11.29
N THR A 135 -2.33 -6.66 12.28
CA THR A 135 -1.96 -6.32 13.66
C THR A 135 -1.88 -7.53 14.59
N GLU A 136 -2.27 -8.74 14.14
CA GLU A 136 -2.29 -9.95 14.98
C GLU A 136 -0.90 -10.40 15.44
N ASP A 137 0.16 -10.10 14.67
CA ASP A 137 1.54 -10.49 15.00
C ASP A 137 2.57 -9.61 14.26
N GLN A 138 3.84 -9.86 14.50
CA GLN A 138 4.96 -9.20 13.85
C GLN A 138 5.07 -9.55 12.36
N SER A 139 5.48 -8.56 11.58
CA SER A 139 5.89 -8.68 10.19
C SER A 139 7.39 -8.41 10.07
N ASP A 140 8.02 -8.89 9.00
CA ASP A 140 9.38 -8.47 8.64
C ASP A 140 9.34 -7.35 7.60
N LEU A 141 9.87 -6.19 7.96
CA LEU A 141 10.10 -5.07 7.04
C LEU A 141 11.48 -5.22 6.40
N LEU A 142 11.50 -5.29 5.08
CA LEU A 142 12.71 -5.41 4.28
C LEU A 142 12.81 -4.24 3.30
N LEU A 143 14.02 -3.69 3.15
CA LEU A 143 14.36 -2.84 2.00
C LEU A 143 15.37 -3.58 1.13
N VAL A 144 15.06 -3.64 -0.16
CA VAL A 144 15.88 -4.35 -1.15
C VAL A 144 16.26 -3.41 -2.29
N SER A 145 17.41 -3.64 -2.91
CA SER A 145 17.90 -2.92 -4.09
C SER A 145 18.28 -3.88 -5.21
N GLY A 146 18.36 -3.35 -6.42
CA GLY A 146 18.75 -4.09 -7.61
C GLY A 146 18.28 -3.39 -8.87
N SER A 147 18.69 -3.91 -10.02
CA SER A 147 18.15 -3.46 -11.31
C SER A 147 16.64 -3.70 -11.37
N ASP A 148 15.87 -2.66 -11.69
CA ASP A 148 14.42 -2.75 -11.87
C ASP A 148 13.69 -3.40 -10.68
N VAL A 149 14.15 -3.03 -9.48
CA VAL A 149 13.77 -3.66 -8.21
C VAL A 149 12.27 -3.65 -7.95
N VAL A 150 11.56 -2.57 -8.30
CA VAL A 150 10.12 -2.48 -8.05
C VAL A 150 9.35 -3.49 -8.91
N ARG A 151 9.58 -3.52 -10.23
CA ARG A 151 8.91 -4.47 -11.13
C ARG A 151 9.24 -5.91 -10.73
N ARG A 152 10.52 -6.23 -10.54
CA ARG A 152 10.95 -7.59 -10.19
C ARG A 152 10.39 -8.04 -8.85
N LEU A 153 10.29 -7.15 -7.87
CA LEU A 153 9.69 -7.48 -6.57
C LEU A 153 8.18 -7.68 -6.67
N MET A 154 7.47 -6.92 -7.52
CA MET A 154 6.07 -7.17 -7.82
C MET A 154 5.86 -8.53 -8.50
N GLU A 155 6.74 -8.92 -9.42
CA GLU A 155 6.73 -10.24 -10.05
C GLU A 155 6.94 -11.34 -9.01
N PHE A 156 7.90 -11.17 -8.11
CA PHE A 156 8.13 -12.08 -7.00
C PHE A 156 6.91 -12.18 -6.06
N ARG A 157 6.31 -11.06 -5.66
CA ARG A 157 5.06 -11.02 -4.86
C ARG A 157 3.96 -11.83 -5.54
N ASN A 158 3.78 -11.64 -6.84
CA ASN A 158 2.75 -12.35 -7.60
C ASN A 158 3.07 -13.85 -7.71
N TYR A 159 4.32 -14.22 -7.93
CA TYR A 159 4.78 -15.62 -7.93
C TYR A 159 4.48 -16.30 -6.59
N ILE A 160 4.86 -15.69 -5.47
CA ILE A 160 4.59 -16.22 -4.13
C ILE A 160 3.08 -16.35 -3.90
N ARG A 161 2.29 -15.36 -4.29
CA ARG A 161 0.83 -15.42 -4.18
C ARG A 161 0.24 -16.62 -4.92
N VAL A 162 0.74 -16.94 -6.12
CA VAL A 162 0.27 -18.09 -6.92
C VAL A 162 0.77 -19.41 -6.33
N LYS A 163 2.06 -19.49 -5.98
CA LYS A 163 2.70 -20.71 -5.47
C LYS A 163 2.10 -21.19 -4.15
N TYR A 164 1.81 -20.27 -3.25
CA TYR A 164 1.19 -20.57 -1.95
C TYR A 164 -0.28 -20.17 -1.93
N TYR A 165 -0.90 -20.05 -3.10
CA TYR A 165 -2.34 -19.89 -3.19
C TYR A 165 -2.98 -21.15 -2.61
N ASP A 166 -3.77 -20.95 -1.57
CA ASP A 166 -4.60 -22.00 -1.00
C ASP A 166 -6.04 -21.59 -1.26
N SER A 167 -6.75 -22.37 -2.08
CA SER A 167 -8.16 -22.14 -2.40
C SER A 167 -9.06 -22.21 -1.15
N ASN A 168 -8.56 -22.78 -0.04
CA ASN A 168 -9.24 -22.82 1.24
C ASN A 168 -8.87 -21.66 2.18
N ARG A 169 -7.95 -20.75 1.79
CA ARG A 169 -7.65 -19.55 2.58
C ARG A 169 -8.87 -18.65 2.67
N LYS A 170 -9.17 -18.22 3.89
CA LYS A 170 -10.43 -17.56 4.29
C LYS A 170 -10.69 -16.18 3.66
N HIS A 171 -9.69 -15.49 3.11
CA HIS A 171 -9.86 -14.15 2.53
C HIS A 171 -8.67 -13.74 1.63
N CYS A 172 -8.89 -12.88 0.62
CA CYS A 172 -7.83 -12.46 -0.33
C CYS A 172 -6.70 -11.60 0.29
N ILE A 173 -6.86 -11.18 1.55
CA ILE A 173 -5.87 -10.36 2.29
C ILE A 173 -4.64 -11.18 2.70
N TYR A 174 -4.79 -12.50 2.83
CA TYR A 174 -3.73 -13.45 3.22
C TYR A 174 -2.86 -13.80 2.01
N ASN A 175 -1.84 -13.00 1.75
CA ASN A 175 -1.00 -13.14 0.55
C ASN A 175 0.51 -13.13 0.83
N LEU A 176 0.93 -13.45 2.06
CA LEU A 176 2.32 -13.62 2.54
C LEU A 176 3.24 -12.40 2.43
N ILE A 177 3.20 -11.67 1.31
CA ILE A 177 4.13 -10.61 0.97
C ILE A 177 3.38 -9.39 0.45
N HIS A 178 3.80 -8.23 0.91
CA HIS A 178 3.47 -6.93 0.31
C HIS A 178 4.71 -6.34 -0.36
N SER A 179 4.49 -5.64 -1.49
CA SER A 179 5.50 -4.85 -2.17
C SER A 179 4.84 -3.61 -2.78
N ALA A 180 5.57 -2.51 -2.84
CA ALA A 180 5.11 -1.30 -3.50
C ALA A 180 4.95 -1.51 -5.02
N ASP A 181 4.03 -0.74 -5.62
CA ASP A 181 3.69 -0.85 -7.05
C ASP A 181 4.49 0.11 -7.94
N ASN A 182 5.15 1.12 -7.37
CA ASN A 182 6.03 2.05 -8.07
C ASN A 182 7.07 2.66 -7.11
N LYS A 183 8.00 3.46 -7.64
CA LYS A 183 9.07 4.09 -6.85
C LYS A 183 8.55 5.07 -5.79
N GLU A 184 7.56 5.88 -6.13
CA GLU A 184 6.98 6.85 -5.19
C GLU A 184 6.30 6.12 -4.02
N GLU A 185 5.53 5.07 -4.32
CA GLU A 185 4.92 4.22 -3.31
C GLU A 185 5.97 3.49 -2.46
N ALA A 186 7.07 3.03 -3.04
CA ALA A 186 8.16 2.41 -2.27
C ALA A 186 8.75 3.37 -1.23
N ILE A 187 8.95 4.64 -1.61
CA ILE A 187 9.40 5.69 -0.68
C ILE A 187 8.32 5.96 0.36
N ARG A 188 7.08 6.20 -0.08
CA ARG A 188 5.94 6.50 0.78
C ARG A 188 5.75 5.45 1.87
N GLU A 189 5.74 4.18 1.48
CA GLU A 189 5.53 3.06 2.38
C GLU A 189 6.72 2.85 3.31
N ALA A 190 7.96 3.06 2.84
CA ALA A 190 9.13 3.04 3.71
C ALA A 190 9.06 4.12 4.80
N LEU A 191 8.54 5.31 4.46
CA LEU A 191 8.37 6.42 5.41
C LEU A 191 7.32 6.18 6.50
N ILE A 192 6.45 5.17 6.33
CA ILE A 192 5.52 4.75 7.41
C ILE A 192 6.31 4.18 8.59
N PHE A 193 7.47 3.55 8.33
CA PHE A 193 8.22 2.81 9.32
C PHE A 193 9.61 3.40 9.62
N LEU A 194 10.14 4.25 8.74
CA LEU A 194 11.47 4.83 8.82
C LEU A 194 11.39 6.35 8.66
N ASP A 195 12.15 7.09 9.45
CA ASP A 195 12.29 8.53 9.22
C ASP A 195 13.13 8.82 7.96
N ASN A 196 12.99 10.04 7.43
CA ASN A 196 13.70 10.51 6.24
C ASN A 196 15.22 10.32 6.33
N LYS A 197 15.83 10.60 7.50
CA LYS A 197 17.28 10.53 7.69
C LYS A 197 17.75 9.09 7.62
N LYS A 198 17.01 8.17 8.27
CA LYS A 198 17.30 6.74 8.25
C LYS A 198 17.18 6.18 6.83
N LEU A 199 16.12 6.54 6.10
CA LEU A 199 15.93 6.08 4.72
C LEU A 199 17.06 6.57 3.79
N ILE A 200 17.42 7.86 3.88
CA ILE A 200 18.54 8.42 3.10
C ILE A 200 19.86 7.70 3.42
N ASN A 201 20.14 7.43 4.69
CA ASN A 201 21.36 6.74 5.10
C ASN A 201 21.43 5.30 4.61
N LEU A 202 20.29 4.60 4.49
CA LEU A 202 20.23 3.23 4.02
C LEU A 202 20.36 3.13 2.49
N VAL A 203 19.66 4.01 1.76
CA VAL A 203 19.52 3.90 0.30
C VAL A 203 20.54 4.76 -0.46
N GLY A 204 20.87 5.94 0.07
CA GLY A 204 21.69 6.94 -0.62
C GLY A 204 21.01 7.57 -1.84
N PHE A 205 21.63 8.61 -2.40
CA PHE A 205 21.16 9.28 -3.62
C PHE A 205 21.81 8.67 -4.87
N LYS A 206 21.11 8.77 -6.01
CA LYS A 206 21.69 8.48 -7.33
C LYS A 206 22.92 9.35 -7.54
N LYS A 207 24.02 8.71 -7.96
CA LYS A 207 25.23 9.41 -8.37
C LYS A 207 25.03 10.08 -9.71
#